data_AF-A0A0N7KNH4-F1
#
_entry.id   AF-A0A0N7KNH4-F1
#
_cell.length_a   1.000
_cell.length_b   1.000
_cell.length_c   1.000
_cell.angle_alpha   90.00
_cell.angle_beta   90.00
_cell.angle_gamma   90.00
#
_symmetry.space_group_name_H-M   'P 1'
#
loop_
_entity.id
_entity.type
_entity.pdbx_description
1 polymer ?
#
loop_
_entity_poly.entity_id
_entity_poly.type
_entity_poly.pdbx_seq_one_letter_code
_entity_poly.pdbx_strand_id
1 'polypeptide(L)' 'MVRREWVLPFILQTDHTRKLDAGTWVPVTGGLGGQAIFLSELFSKSVPAPAHGEVEKDMVYFVDTYDVWDMKSGTRRPFR' A
#
# COMPACT_ATOMS: atom_id res chain seq x y z
N MET A 1 -8.49 1.50 -0.35
CA MET A 1 -7.29 1.52 -1.22
C MET A 1 -7.33 0.29 -2.12
N VAL A 2 -6.83 0.40 -3.34
CA VAL A 2 -6.76 -0.71 -4.30
C VAL A 2 -5.31 -0.96 -4.69
N ARG A 3 -4.96 -2.22 -4.95
CA ARG A 3 -3.68 -2.59 -5.56
C ARG A 3 -3.95 -3.21 -6.92
N ARG A 4 -2.99 -3.06 -7.84
CA ARG A 4 -3.01 -3.84 -9.08
C ARG A 4 -2.52 -5.23 -8.77
N GLU A 5 -3.40 -6.21 -8.95
CA GLU A 5 -3.00 -7.60 -8.99
C GLU A 5 -2.90 -8.02 -10.45
N TRP A 6 -1.70 -8.41 -10.87
CA TRP A 6 -1.54 -9.05 -12.16
C TRP A 6 -2.12 -10.45 -12.04
N VAL A 7 -3.28 -10.67 -12.63
CA VAL A 7 -3.70 -12.02 -12.96
C VAL A 7 -2.73 -12.48 -14.03
N LEU A 8 -1.62 -13.07 -13.63
CA LEU A 8 -0.84 -13.89 -14.54
C LEU A 8 -1.75 -15.08 -14.85
N PRO A 9 -2.29 -15.24 -16.07
CA PRO A 9 -2.86 -16.53 -16.43
C PRO A 9 -1.69 -17.51 -16.35
N PHE A 10 -1.61 -18.21 -15.22
CA PHE A 10 -0.67 -19.29 -15.07
C PHE A 10 -1.11 -20.32 -16.11
N ILE A 11 -0.32 -20.45 -17.17
CA ILE A 11 -0.41 -21.46 -18.24
C ILE A 11 -1.28 -21.04 -19.45
N LEU A 12 -0.65 -21.12 -20.64
CA LEU A 12 -1.13 -20.84 -22.02
C LEU A 12 -1.14 -19.34 -22.41
N GLN A 13 -0.53 -18.88 -23.51
CA GLN A 13 -0.05 -19.56 -24.71
C GLN A 13 0.98 -18.66 -25.42
N THR A 14 1.95 -19.30 -26.08
CA THR A 14 2.89 -18.69 -27.03
C THR A 14 2.13 -17.90 -28.09
N ASP A 15 2.11 -16.58 -27.99
CA ASP A 15 1.98 -15.67 -29.12
C ASP A 15 2.43 -14.27 -28.69
N HIS A 16 3.33 -13.68 -29.48
CA HIS A 16 4.19 -12.56 -29.12
C HIS A 16 3.49 -11.18 -28.95
N THR A 17 2.19 -11.15 -28.68
CA THR A 17 1.48 -9.92 -28.37
C THR A 17 1.13 -9.92 -26.90
N ARG A 18 2.07 -9.48 -26.06
CA ARG A 18 1.83 -9.22 -24.63
C ARG A 18 0.83 -8.06 -24.50
N LYS A 19 -0.46 -8.30 -24.70
CA LYS A 19 -1.47 -7.53 -23.99
C LYS A 19 -1.29 -7.91 -22.53
N LEU A 20 -0.47 -7.13 -21.83
CA LEU A 20 -0.55 -7.09 -20.38
C LEU A 20 -1.98 -6.67 -20.08
N ASP A 21 -2.83 -7.65 -19.82
CA ASP A 21 -4.21 -7.38 -19.43
C ASP A 21 -4.12 -6.42 -18.26
N ALA A 22 -4.83 -5.29 -18.37
CA ALA A 22 -4.68 -4.18 -17.45
C ALA A 22 -5.06 -4.69 -16.06
N GLY A 23 -4.06 -5.04 -15.23
CA GLY A 23 -4.27 -5.84 -14.01
C GLY A 23 -5.44 -5.32 -13.20
N THR A 24 -6.28 -6.25 -12.71
CA THR A 24 -7.49 -5.92 -11.96
C THR A 24 -7.13 -5.16 -10.69
N TRP A 25 -7.87 -4.09 -10.42
CA TRP A 25 -7.78 -3.39 -9.15
C TRP A 25 -8.51 -4.22 -8.09
N VAL A 26 -7.76 -4.73 -7.11
CA VAL A 26 -8.32 -5.46 -5.99
C VAL A 26 -8.27 -4.61 -4.72
N PRO A 27 -9.30 -4.65 -3.85
CA PRO A 27 -9.25 -3.99 -2.55
C PRO A 27 -8.08 -4.50 -1.71
N VAL A 28 -7.37 -3.59 -1.05
CA VAL A 28 -6.37 -3.96 -0.06
C VAL A 28 -7.08 -4.22 1.27
N THR A 29 -7.19 -5.48 1.68
CA THR A 29 -7.90 -5.91 2.90
C THR A 29 -6.97 -6.22 4.08
N GLY A 30 -5.68 -6.46 3.82
CA GLY A 30 -4.71 -6.93 4.82
C GLY A 30 -3.68 -5.89 5.29
N GLY A 31 -3.85 -4.61 4.95
CA GLY A 31 -2.86 -3.57 5.23
C GLY A 31 -1.69 -3.55 4.23
N LEU A 32 -0.53 -3.10 4.69
CA LEU A 32 0.70 -2.92 3.90
C LEU A 32 1.69 -4.09 4.03
N GLY A 33 1.26 -5.21 4.62
CA GLY A 33 2.13 -6.35 4.89
C GLY A 33 3.16 -6.06 5.98
N GLY A 34 2.79 -5.26 6.98
CA GLY A 34 3.68 -4.88 8.07
C GLY A 34 4.65 -3.74 7.71
N GLN A 35 4.43 -3.03 6.61
CA GLN A 35 5.13 -1.78 6.34
C GLN A 35 4.35 -0.57 6.88
N ALA A 36 5.05 0.54 7.03
CA ALA A 36 4.47 1.87 7.18
C ALA A 36 4.93 2.75 6.02
N ILE A 37 4.04 3.63 5.54
CA ILE A 37 4.36 4.60 4.49
C ILE A 37 4.30 5.99 5.09
N PHE A 38 5.32 6.80 4.82
CA PHE A 38 5.36 8.22 5.12
C PHE A 38 5.14 8.98 3.83
N LEU A 39 4.15 9.87 3.84
CA LEU A 39 3.80 10.77 2.75
C LEU A 39 3.99 12.20 3.23
N SER A 40 4.74 12.96 2.44
CA SER A 40 4.84 14.41 2.51
C SER A 40 4.67 14.97 1.10
N GLU A 41 4.35 16.25 0.98
CA GLU A 41 4.39 17.02 -0.25
C GLU A 41 5.76 16.89 -0.96
N LEU A 42 6.84 16.74 -0.20
CA LEU A 42 8.21 16.73 -0.72
C LEU A 42 8.78 15.32 -0.92
N PHE A 43 8.25 14.30 -0.25
CA PHE A 43 8.79 12.95 -0.31
C PHE A 43 7.78 11.86 0.00
N SER A 44 8.09 10.65 -0.45
CA SER A 44 7.42 9.43 0.01
C SER A 44 8.47 8.39 0.38
N LYS A 45 8.20 7.62 1.45
CA LYS A 45 9.09 6.56 1.91
C LYS A 45 8.30 5.45 2.58
N SER A 46 8.65 4.19 2.30
CA SER A 46 8.18 3.05 3.10
C SER A 46 9.28 2.57 4.03
N VAL A 47 8.87 2.09 5.20
CA VAL A 47 9.76 1.40 6.15
C VAL A 47 9.08 0.13 6.66
N PRO A 48 9.83 -0.92 6.98
CA PRO A 48 9.30 -2.05 7.74
C PRO A 48 8.82 -1.58 9.11
N ALA A 49 7.68 -2.11 9.58
CA ALA A 49 7.12 -1.85 10.90
C ALA A 49 6.95 -3.17 11.69
N PRO A 50 7.05 -3.12 13.04
CA PRO A 50 7.21 -1.92 13.85
C PRO A 50 8.68 -1.45 13.82
N ALA A 51 8.88 -0.15 13.63
CA ALA A 51 10.20 0.47 13.68
C ALA A 51 10.30 1.32 14.94
N HIS A 52 11.34 1.11 15.73
CA HIS A 52 11.69 1.90 16.92
C HIS A 52 10.58 2.05 17.98
N GLY A 53 9.54 1.21 17.96
CA GLY A 53 8.41 1.28 18.90
C GLY A 53 7.42 2.42 18.64
N GLU A 54 7.71 3.34 17.71
CA GLU A 54 6.88 4.51 17.39
C GLU A 54 6.05 4.32 16.13
N VAL A 55 6.52 3.47 15.20
CA VAL A 55 5.88 3.25 13.91
C VAL A 55 5.00 2.01 13.98
N GLU A 56 3.69 2.22 13.89
CA GLU A 56 2.68 1.16 13.83
C GLU A 56 2.63 0.52 12.44
N LYS A 57 2.30 -0.78 12.41
CA LYS A 57 2.17 -1.54 11.15
C LYS A 57 0.93 -1.11 10.38
N ASP A 58 1.03 -1.19 9.06
CA ASP A 58 -0.09 -1.01 8.14
C ASP A 58 -0.72 0.40 8.23
N MET A 59 0.12 1.38 8.57
CA MET A 59 -0.25 2.79 8.68
C MET A 59 0.33 3.62 7.55
N VAL A 60 -0.40 4.67 7.16
CA VAL A 60 0.10 5.74 6.29
C VAL A 60 0.16 7.03 7.12
N TYR A 61 1.37 7.56 7.27
CA TYR A 61 1.67 8.78 8.01
C TYR A 61 1.72 9.96 7.03
N PHE A 62 0.82 10.93 7.22
CA PHE A 62 0.84 12.21 6.51
C PHE A 62 1.65 13.20 7.34
N VAL A 63 2.90 13.40 6.93
CA VAL A 63 3.88 14.18 7.69
C VAL A 63 3.48 15.65 7.76
N ASP A 64 2.90 16.20 6.68
CA ASP A 64 2.57 17.63 6.62
C ASP A 64 1.28 17.98 7.39
N THR A 65 0.32 17.05 7.45
CA THR A 65 -0.95 17.26 8.18
C THR A 65 -0.95 16.66 9.58
N TYR A 66 0.11 15.93 9.95
CA TYR A 66 0.19 15.18 11.20
C TYR A 66 -0.98 14.21 11.40
N ASP A 67 -1.46 13.59 10.31
CA ASP A 67 -2.49 12.57 10.35
C ASP A 67 -1.91 11.17 10.14
N VAL A 68 -2.54 10.17 10.73
CA VAL A 68 -2.33 8.76 10.45
C VAL A 68 -3.59 8.16 9.85
N TRP A 69 -3.41 7.40 8.78
CA TRP A 69 -4.45 6.54 8.22
C TRP A 69 -4.16 5.09 8.54
N ASP A 70 -5.12 4.44 9.20
CA ASP A 70 -5.09 3.01 9.47
C ASP A 70 -5.71 2.26 8.29
N MET A 71 -4.88 1.46 7.60
CA MET A 71 -5.35 0.69 6.45
C MET A 71 -6.35 -0.42 6.81
N LYS A 72 -6.35 -0.92 8.05
CA LYS A 72 -7.25 -2.00 8.47
C LYS A 72 -8.63 -1.47 8.79
N SER A 73 -8.70 -0.40 9.58
CA SER A 73 -9.98 0.21 9.94
C SER A 73 -10.52 1.16 8.86
N GLY A 74 -9.67 1.66 7.95
CA GLY A 74 -10.05 2.68 6.98
C GLY A 74 -10.38 4.01 7.66
N THR A 75 -9.76 4.29 8.80
CA THR A 75 -10.00 5.51 9.58
C THR A 75 -8.78 6.40 9.59
N ARG A 76 -9.03 7.71 9.70
CA ARG A 76 -7.99 8.73 9.89
C ARG A 76 -8.05 9.23 11.33
N ARG A 77 -6.89 9.37 11.97
CA ARG A 77 -6.76 9.99 13.29
C ARG A 77 -5.54 10.92 13.32
N PRO A 78 -5.53 11.93 14.19
CA PRO A 78 -4.32 12.69 14.48
C PRO A 78 -3.19 11.75 14.93
N PHE A 79 -1.97 12.06 14.51
CA PHE A 79 -0.76 11.35 14.94
C PHE A 79 -0.39 11.65 16.40
N ARG A 80 -0.84 12.80 16.95
CA ARG A 80 -0.58 13.24 18.32
C ARG A 80 -1.85 13.73 19.01
#